data_AF-A0A7X2GWK7-F1
#
_entry.id   AF-A0A7X2GWK7-F1
#
_cell.length_a   1.000
_cell.length_b   1.000
_cell.length_c   1.000
_cell.angle_alpha   90.00
_cell.angle_beta   90.00
_cell.angle_gamma   90.00
#
_symmetry.space_group_name_H-M   'P 1'
#
loop_
_entity.id
_entity.type
_entity.pdbx_description
1 polymer ?
#
loop_
_entity_poly.entity_id
_entity_poly.type
_entity_poly.pdbx_seq_one_letter_code
_entity_poly.pdbx_strand_id
1 'polypeptide(L)'
;MAFHFDLWAAVIYAVFFLGLIFKAEKFQWFWAAVIAWLGVGFLGAEIIPGAWGITHVGPLFIPHFYLTIGSIFFFLNHWQKTPDGQFWQADEAHPLLSLFAVSNALMTAVFILLAGMVWYHYPEGTSIFSMPALLAFYALEPSYWFIVQLVLMAVFYVHRVKIMKQPASLFSSRQLQSGFLMLLVVQVAVVLSIIIVGRF
;
A
#
# COMPACT_ATOMS: atom_id res chain seq x y z
N MET A 1 -5.27 10.31 -21.35
CA MET A 1 -6.30 9.28 -21.06
C MET A 1 -5.98 8.50 -19.78
N ALA A 2 -4.71 8.12 -19.54
CA ALA A 2 -4.26 7.45 -18.29
C ALA A 2 -4.56 8.26 -17.01
N PHE A 3 -4.26 9.56 -16.98
CA PHE A 3 -4.51 10.43 -15.83
C PHE A 3 -5.95 10.36 -15.27
N HIS A 4 -6.97 10.28 -16.14
CA HIS A 4 -8.35 10.14 -15.70
C HIS A 4 -8.61 8.77 -15.09
N PHE A 5 -8.03 7.70 -15.65
CA PHE A 5 -8.18 6.35 -15.14
C PHE A 5 -7.53 6.20 -13.75
N ASP A 6 -6.29 6.68 -13.57
CA ASP A 6 -5.58 6.62 -12.30
C ASP A 6 -6.28 7.41 -11.19
N LEU A 7 -6.81 8.59 -11.53
CA LEU A 7 -7.62 9.37 -10.59
C LEU A 7 -8.87 8.62 -10.15
N TRP A 8 -9.63 8.04 -11.09
CA TRP A 8 -10.80 7.23 -10.78
C TRP A 8 -10.43 6.00 -9.95
N ALA A 9 -9.33 5.33 -10.28
CA ALA A 9 -8.83 4.20 -9.52
C ALA A 9 -8.51 4.59 -8.08
N ALA A 10 -7.87 5.75 -7.87
CA ALA A 10 -7.55 6.26 -6.54
C ALA A 10 -8.81 6.62 -5.74
N VAL A 11 -9.80 7.25 -6.37
CA VAL A 11 -11.09 7.54 -5.75
C VAL A 11 -11.82 6.25 -5.37
N ILE A 12 -11.92 5.28 -6.28
CA ILE A 12 -12.58 3.99 -6.03
C ILE A 12 -11.87 3.26 -4.89
N TYR A 13 -10.54 3.23 -4.90
CA TYR A 13 -9.73 2.62 -3.87
C TYR A 13 -9.96 3.27 -2.50
N ALA A 14 -9.96 4.61 -2.45
CA ALA A 14 -10.24 5.36 -1.23
C ALA A 14 -11.67 5.10 -0.71
N VAL A 15 -12.69 5.16 -1.58
CA VAL A 15 -14.09 4.91 -1.21
C VAL A 15 -14.28 3.48 -0.71
N PHE A 16 -13.74 2.48 -1.43
CA PHE A 16 -13.79 1.08 -1.01
C PHE A 16 -13.25 0.91 0.40
N PHE A 17 -12.10 1.52 0.66
CA PHE A 17 -11.43 1.40 1.94
C PHE A 17 -12.14 2.18 3.06
N LEU A 18 -12.60 3.40 2.80
CA LEU A 18 -13.41 4.16 3.74
C LEU A 18 -14.67 3.36 4.11
N GLY A 19 -15.32 2.72 3.13
CA GLY A 19 -16.43 1.81 3.37
C GLY A 19 -16.08 0.68 4.35
N LEU A 20 -14.89 0.09 4.25
CA LEU A 20 -14.42 -0.92 5.20
C LEU A 20 -14.17 -0.36 6.59
N ILE A 21 -13.54 0.82 6.72
CA ILE A 21 -13.31 1.46 8.03
C ILE A 21 -14.63 1.78 8.71
N PHE A 22 -15.55 2.44 7.99
CA PHE A 22 -16.82 2.88 8.56
C PHE A 22 -17.66 1.68 9.00
N LYS A 23 -17.68 0.60 8.20
CA LYS A 23 -18.34 -0.66 8.57
C LYS A 23 -17.72 -1.31 9.82
N ALA A 24 -16.41 -1.16 10.01
CA ALA A 24 -15.69 -1.70 11.16
C ALA A 24 -15.61 -0.73 12.35
N GLU A 25 -16.21 0.46 12.22
CA GLU A 25 -16.20 1.55 13.21
C GLU A 25 -14.78 1.96 13.68
N LYS A 26 -13.75 1.73 12.85
CA LYS A 26 -12.35 2.03 13.19
C LYS A 26 -11.98 3.49 12.92
N PHE A 27 -12.72 4.44 13.52
CA PHE A 27 -12.57 5.88 13.24
C PHE A 27 -11.18 6.44 13.54
N GLN A 28 -10.42 5.85 14.47
CA GLN A 28 -9.03 6.23 14.72
C GLN A 28 -8.17 6.08 13.46
N TRP A 29 -8.39 5.01 12.68
CA TRP A 29 -7.69 4.77 11.42
C TRP A 29 -8.07 5.84 10.38
N PHE A 30 -9.36 6.16 10.28
CA PHE A 30 -9.85 7.22 9.38
C PHE A 30 -9.16 8.55 9.68
N TRP A 31 -9.21 9.01 10.94
CA TRP A 31 -8.63 10.28 11.33
C TRP A 31 -7.11 10.30 11.17
N ALA A 32 -6.41 9.20 11.45
CA ALA A 32 -4.99 9.09 11.19
C ALA A 32 -4.65 9.27 9.70
N ALA A 33 -5.44 8.65 8.80
CA ALA A 33 -5.26 8.82 7.36
C ALA A 33 -5.57 10.27 6.91
N VAL A 34 -6.62 10.89 7.45
CA VAL A 34 -6.95 12.30 7.15
C VAL A 34 -5.84 13.24 7.62
N ILE A 35 -5.33 13.06 8.83
CA ILE A 35 -4.22 13.87 9.36
C ILE A 35 -2.96 13.68 8.52
N ALA A 36 -2.64 12.43 8.12
CA ALA A 36 -1.51 12.15 7.25
C ALA A 36 -1.67 12.83 5.87
N TRP A 37 -2.87 12.80 5.30
CA TRP A 37 -3.19 13.49 4.05
C TRP A 37 -3.00 15.00 4.16
N LEU A 38 -3.55 15.62 5.21
CA LEU A 38 -3.38 17.05 5.46
C LEU A 38 -1.91 17.43 5.68
N GLY A 39 -1.17 16.64 6.46
CA GLY A 39 0.25 16.84 6.71
C GLY A 39 1.08 16.79 5.44
N VAL A 40 0.89 15.75 4.61
CA VAL A 40 1.57 15.65 3.30
C VAL A 40 1.12 16.74 2.35
N GLY A 41 -0.16 17.13 2.36
CA GLY A 41 -0.64 18.23 1.54
C GLY A 41 -0.03 19.58 1.93
N PHE A 42 0.20 19.80 3.23
CA PHE A 42 0.86 21.02 3.73
C PHE A 42 2.35 21.03 3.36
N LEU A 43 3.08 19.94 3.64
CA LEU A 43 4.50 19.81 3.28
C LEU A 43 4.70 19.85 1.76
N GLY A 44 3.80 19.22 1.00
CA GLY A 44 3.83 19.24 -0.46
C GLY A 44 3.73 20.66 -1.02
N ALA A 45 2.94 21.53 -0.39
CA ALA A 45 2.81 22.93 -0.80
C ALA A 45 4.10 23.74 -0.63
N GLU A 46 4.95 23.36 0.34
CA GLU A 46 6.27 23.96 0.54
C GLU A 46 7.31 23.39 -0.44
N ILE A 47 7.27 22.08 -0.70
CA ILE A 47 8.26 21.38 -1.53
C ILE A 47 8.03 21.62 -3.02
N ILE A 48 6.78 21.54 -3.49
CA ILE A 48 6.39 21.76 -4.89
C ILE A 48 5.25 22.78 -4.98
N PRO A 49 5.55 24.07 -4.77
CA PRO A 49 4.54 25.12 -4.78
C PRO A 49 3.76 25.15 -6.10
N GLY A 50 2.42 25.20 -6.00
CA GLY A 50 1.51 25.31 -7.15
C GLY A 50 1.22 24.00 -7.90
N ALA A 51 1.85 22.89 -7.53
CA ALA A 51 1.55 21.57 -8.11
C ALA A 51 1.11 20.54 -7.06
N TRP A 52 1.69 20.59 -5.86
CA TRP A 52 1.36 19.70 -4.76
C TRP A 52 0.84 20.53 -3.59
N GLY A 53 -0.38 20.29 -3.14
CA GLY A 53 -0.98 21.02 -2.02
C GLY A 53 -2.32 20.42 -1.62
N ILE A 54 -2.85 20.78 -0.45
CA ILE A 54 -4.13 20.24 0.09
C ILE A 54 -5.30 20.43 -0.89
N THR A 55 -5.26 21.51 -1.68
CA THR A 55 -6.27 21.87 -2.69
C THR A 55 -5.99 21.31 -4.09
N HIS A 56 -4.89 20.58 -4.27
CA HIS A 56 -4.46 20.05 -5.56
C HIS A 56 -4.74 18.55 -5.67
N VAL A 57 -4.77 18.04 -6.90
CA VAL A 57 -5.04 16.63 -7.18
C VAL A 57 -3.89 15.69 -6.81
N GLY A 58 -2.65 16.18 -6.76
CA GLY A 58 -1.45 15.36 -6.48
C GLY A 58 -1.57 14.45 -5.26
N PRO A 59 -1.91 14.97 -4.06
CA PRO A 59 -2.15 14.15 -2.87
C PRO A 59 -3.16 13.02 -3.06
N LEU A 60 -4.13 13.15 -3.97
CA LEU A 60 -5.14 12.11 -4.19
C LEU A 60 -4.58 10.86 -4.89
N PHE A 61 -3.37 10.91 -5.45
CA PHE A 61 -2.75 9.78 -6.14
C PHE A 61 -2.03 8.81 -5.20
N ILE A 62 -1.77 9.20 -3.95
CA ILE A 62 -1.08 8.35 -2.97
C ILE A 62 -1.97 7.97 -1.77
N PRO A 63 -3.25 7.56 -1.96
CA PRO A 63 -4.12 7.24 -0.84
C PRO A 63 -3.57 6.06 -0.05
N HIS A 64 -2.95 5.08 -0.71
CA HIS A 64 -2.32 3.93 -0.06
C HIS A 64 -1.26 4.33 0.98
N PHE A 65 -0.54 5.45 0.81
CA PHE A 65 0.39 5.98 1.81
C PHE A 65 -0.34 6.37 3.11
N TYR A 66 -1.38 7.22 2.98
CA TYR A 66 -2.16 7.68 4.14
C TYR A 66 -2.84 6.52 4.85
N LEU A 67 -3.32 5.55 4.08
CA LEU A 67 -3.97 4.37 4.61
C LEU A 67 -2.98 3.42 5.28
N THR A 68 -1.74 3.29 4.78
CA THR A 68 -0.66 2.57 5.46
C THR A 68 -0.35 3.22 6.81
N ILE A 69 -0.21 4.55 6.87
CA ILE A 69 0.01 5.26 8.13
C ILE A 69 -1.12 4.98 9.11
N GLY A 70 -2.37 5.11 8.65
CA GLY A 70 -3.53 4.80 9.50
C GLY A 70 -3.55 3.35 9.98
N SER A 71 -3.02 2.41 9.18
CA SER A 71 -2.95 0.98 9.54
C SER A 71 -2.06 0.73 10.75
N ILE A 72 -1.16 1.66 11.10
CA ILE A 72 -0.31 1.54 12.30
C ILE A 72 -1.17 1.33 13.55
N PHE A 73 -2.27 2.08 13.70
CA PHE A 73 -3.20 1.93 14.83
C PHE A 73 -3.90 0.58 14.83
N PHE A 74 -4.18 0.03 13.65
CA PHE A 74 -4.70 -1.32 13.51
C PHE A 74 -3.68 -2.34 14.02
N PHE A 75 -2.41 -2.24 13.61
CA PHE A 75 -1.36 -3.16 14.04
C PHE A 75 -1.08 -3.05 15.55
N LEU A 76 -1.01 -1.84 16.10
CA LEU A 76 -0.77 -1.65 17.54
C LEU A 76 -1.86 -2.28 18.42
N ASN A 77 -3.11 -2.25 17.97
CA ASN A 77 -4.24 -2.67 18.80
C ASN A 77 -4.73 -4.10 18.53
N HIS A 78 -4.56 -4.61 17.30
CA HIS A 78 -5.21 -5.85 16.86
C HIS A 78 -4.24 -6.90 16.31
N TRP A 79 -2.95 -6.60 16.15
CA TRP A 79 -1.97 -7.57 15.66
C TRP A 79 -1.36 -8.36 16.81
N GLN A 80 -1.90 -9.56 17.05
CA GLN A 80 -1.50 -10.40 18.16
C GLN A 80 -1.12 -11.79 17.68
N LYS A 81 -0.24 -12.45 18.43
CA LYS A 81 0.13 -13.84 18.14
C LYS A 81 -0.94 -14.76 18.73
N THR A 82 -1.35 -15.78 17.98
CA THR A 82 -2.32 -16.76 18.48
C THR A 82 -1.76 -17.52 19.69
N PRO A 83 -2.61 -18.07 20.58
CA PRO A 83 -2.16 -18.74 21.81
C PRO A 83 -1.20 -19.92 21.58
N ASP A 84 -1.33 -20.59 20.43
CA ASP A 84 -0.46 -21.69 19.99
C ASP A 84 0.89 -21.20 19.42
N GLY A 85 1.07 -19.90 19.24
CA GLY A 85 2.29 -19.27 18.73
C GLY A 85 2.56 -19.52 17.25
N GLN A 86 1.61 -20.08 16.50
CA GLN A 86 1.83 -20.47 15.09
C GLN A 86 1.44 -19.36 14.10
N PHE A 87 0.49 -18.51 14.46
CA PHE A 87 -0.07 -17.50 13.57
C PHE A 87 -0.04 -16.11 14.20
N TRP A 88 -0.03 -15.12 13.33
CA TRP A 88 -0.42 -13.76 13.67
C TRP A 88 -1.88 -13.58 13.30
N GLN A 89 -2.65 -13.12 14.28
CA GLN A 89 -4.05 -12.80 14.16
C GLN A 89 -4.20 -11.29 14.13
N ALA A 90 -4.92 -10.82 13.12
CA ALA A 90 -5.38 -9.46 12.97
C ALA A 90 -6.82 -9.31 13.52
N ASP A 91 -7.58 -8.30 13.08
CA ASP A 91 -9.01 -8.19 13.41
C ASP A 91 -9.82 -9.35 12.79
N GLU A 92 -10.33 -10.23 13.65
CA GLU A 92 -11.14 -11.39 13.27
C GLU A 92 -12.55 -11.00 12.82
N ALA A 93 -13.13 -9.96 13.43
CA ALA A 93 -14.46 -9.48 13.08
C ALA A 93 -14.47 -8.84 11.68
N HIS A 94 -13.33 -8.32 11.23
CA HIS A 94 -13.19 -7.59 9.97
C HIS A 94 -12.08 -8.16 9.07
N PRO A 95 -12.24 -9.38 8.53
CA PRO A 95 -11.17 -10.08 7.80
C PRO A 95 -10.70 -9.37 6.53
N LEU A 96 -11.60 -8.67 5.82
CA LEU A 96 -11.22 -7.89 4.63
C LEU A 96 -10.36 -6.68 4.99
N LEU A 97 -10.67 -6.02 6.10
CA LEU A 97 -9.88 -4.90 6.61
C LEU A 97 -8.48 -5.39 7.04
N SER A 98 -8.42 -6.56 7.65
CA SER A 98 -7.18 -7.24 8.02
C SER A 98 -6.30 -7.59 6.80
N LEU A 99 -6.89 -8.19 5.76
CA LEU A 99 -6.18 -8.45 4.50
C LEU A 99 -5.67 -7.15 3.87
N PHE A 100 -6.48 -6.09 3.90
CA PHE A 100 -6.09 -4.79 3.37
C PHE A 100 -4.88 -4.21 4.12
N ALA A 101 -4.94 -4.12 5.45
CA ALA A 101 -3.87 -3.55 6.26
C ALA A 101 -2.55 -4.29 6.04
N VAL A 102 -2.60 -5.62 6.12
CA VAL A 102 -1.41 -6.49 6.00
C VAL A 102 -0.82 -6.42 4.59
N SER A 103 -1.66 -6.51 3.55
CA SER A 103 -1.17 -6.43 2.16
C SER A 103 -0.54 -5.07 1.86
N ASN A 104 -1.18 -3.96 2.25
CA ASN A 104 -0.66 -2.62 2.00
C ASN A 104 0.66 -2.35 2.76
N ALA A 105 0.74 -2.79 4.02
CA ALA A 105 1.96 -2.69 4.81
C ALA A 105 3.10 -3.52 4.21
N LEU A 106 2.81 -4.74 3.75
CA LEU A 106 3.81 -5.59 3.10
C LEU A 106 4.31 -5.00 1.79
N MET A 107 3.40 -4.47 0.96
CA MET A 107 3.75 -3.77 -0.27
C MET A 107 4.59 -2.52 -0.02
N THR A 108 4.24 -1.74 1.00
CA THR A 108 5.01 -0.57 1.43
C THR A 108 6.41 -0.95 1.90
N ALA A 109 6.54 -2.02 2.68
CA ALA A 109 7.83 -2.51 3.14
C ALA A 109 8.74 -2.93 1.97
N VAL A 110 8.19 -3.64 0.98
CA VAL A 110 8.92 -4.03 -0.23
C VAL A 110 9.32 -2.79 -1.05
N PHE A 111 8.41 -1.84 -1.22
CA PHE A 111 8.69 -0.60 -1.94
C PHE A 111 9.83 0.19 -1.28
N ILE A 112 9.79 0.36 0.05
CA ILE A 112 10.83 1.05 0.82
C ILE A 112 12.17 0.31 0.67
N LEU A 113 12.17 -1.03 0.70
CA LEU A 113 13.38 -1.81 0.49
C LEU A 113 13.97 -1.56 -0.90
N LEU A 114 13.15 -1.60 -1.95
CA LEU A 114 13.60 -1.34 -3.33
C LEU A 114 14.11 0.09 -3.50
N ALA A 115 13.39 1.08 -2.96
CA ALA A 115 13.81 2.47 -2.96
C ALA A 115 15.14 2.67 -2.21
N GLY A 116 15.29 2.03 -1.05
CA GLY A 116 16.52 2.03 -0.26
C GLY A 116 17.69 1.37 -0.98
N MET A 117 17.45 0.28 -1.71
CA MET A 117 18.47 -0.37 -2.55
C MET A 117 18.93 0.52 -3.70
N VAL A 118 17.98 1.16 -4.40
CA VAL A 118 18.29 2.11 -5.49
C VAL A 118 19.07 3.31 -4.93
N TRP A 119 18.64 3.88 -3.81
CA TRP A 119 19.35 4.98 -3.14
C TRP A 119 20.75 4.57 -2.70
N TYR A 120 20.91 3.39 -2.11
CA TYR A 120 22.21 2.88 -1.68
C TYR A 120 23.18 2.68 -2.85
N HIS A 121 22.69 2.20 -4.00
CA HIS A 121 23.52 1.96 -5.17
C HIS A 121 23.77 3.23 -6.01
N TYR A 122 22.85 4.18 -5.98
CA TYR A 122 22.91 5.46 -6.70
C TYR A 122 22.70 6.65 -5.73
N PRO A 123 23.63 6.88 -4.78
CA PRO A 123 23.44 7.83 -3.68
C PRO A 123 23.35 9.29 -4.12
N GLU A 124 23.92 9.64 -5.28
CA GLU A 124 23.84 10.98 -5.87
C GLU A 124 22.56 11.18 -6.71
N GLY A 125 21.60 10.25 -6.65
CA GLY A 125 20.39 10.30 -7.47
C GLY A 125 20.66 10.05 -8.96
N THR A 126 21.82 9.47 -9.29
CA THR A 126 22.27 9.21 -10.66
C THR A 126 21.53 8.05 -11.34
N SER A 127 20.54 7.44 -10.69
CA SER A 127 19.67 6.46 -11.35
C SER A 127 18.77 7.20 -12.35
N ILE A 128 19.19 7.20 -13.62
CA ILE A 128 18.48 7.88 -14.71
C ILE A 128 17.04 7.34 -14.87
N PHE A 129 16.83 6.06 -14.57
CA PHE A 129 15.56 5.38 -14.82
C PHE A 129 14.91 4.79 -13.57
N SER A 130 15.69 4.24 -12.63
CA SER A 130 15.14 3.44 -11.52
C SER A 130 14.35 4.25 -10.50
N MET A 131 14.88 5.38 -10.02
CA MET A 131 14.20 6.22 -9.04
C MET A 131 12.95 6.92 -9.63
N PRO A 132 13.01 7.51 -10.84
CA PRO A 132 11.79 8.02 -11.49
C PRO A 132 10.72 6.94 -11.69
N ALA A 133 11.10 5.73 -12.12
CA ALA A 133 10.13 4.64 -12.30
C ALA A 133 9.53 4.15 -10.97
N LEU A 134 10.30 4.13 -9.88
CA LEU A 134 9.77 3.85 -8.53
C LEU A 134 8.78 4.93 -8.08
N LEU A 135 9.09 6.21 -8.30
CA LEU A 135 8.18 7.31 -8.02
C LEU A 135 6.93 7.23 -8.89
N ALA A 136 7.06 6.84 -10.16
CA ALA A 136 5.92 6.67 -11.05
C ALA A 136 5.02 5.53 -10.58
N PHE A 137 5.59 4.36 -10.25
CA PHE A 137 4.85 3.24 -9.68
C PHE A 137 4.09 3.63 -8.40
N TYR A 138 4.69 4.45 -7.55
CA TYR A 138 4.11 4.84 -6.27
C TYR A 138 3.08 5.96 -6.40
N ALA A 139 3.40 7.03 -7.13
CA ALA A 139 2.68 8.30 -7.06
C ALA A 139 2.05 8.76 -8.38
N LEU A 140 2.48 8.25 -9.54
CA LEU A 140 1.98 8.71 -10.85
C LEU A 140 1.02 7.71 -11.50
N GLU A 141 1.26 6.41 -11.33
CA GLU A 141 0.42 5.31 -11.83
C GLU A 141 -0.10 4.44 -10.67
N PRO A 142 -0.87 5.01 -9.72
CA PRO A 142 -1.32 4.31 -8.52
C PRO A 142 -2.25 3.13 -8.81
N SER A 143 -2.82 3.05 -10.02
CA SER A 143 -3.58 1.88 -10.45
C SER A 143 -2.77 0.58 -10.37
N TYR A 144 -1.46 0.59 -10.67
CA TYR A 144 -0.63 -0.59 -10.48
C TYR A 144 -0.58 -1.04 -9.03
N TRP A 145 -0.42 -0.10 -8.10
CA TRP A 145 -0.43 -0.40 -6.67
C TRP A 145 -1.72 -1.09 -6.27
N PHE A 146 -2.87 -0.52 -6.67
CA PHE A 146 -4.17 -1.05 -6.29
C PHE A 146 -4.43 -2.43 -6.86
N ILE A 147 -4.06 -2.66 -8.13
CA ILE A 147 -4.20 -3.97 -8.77
C ILE A 147 -3.33 -5.01 -8.06
N VAL A 148 -2.06 -4.71 -7.80
CA VAL A 148 -1.15 -5.63 -7.10
C VAL A 148 -1.64 -5.92 -5.69
N GLN A 149 -2.18 -4.92 -4.98
CA GLN A 149 -2.74 -5.11 -3.65
C GLN A 149 -3.97 -6.02 -3.67
N LEU A 150 -4.91 -5.80 -4.60
CA LEU A 150 -6.08 -6.65 -4.75
C LEU A 150 -5.70 -8.10 -5.08
N VAL A 151 -4.71 -8.29 -5.96
CA VAL A 151 -4.17 -9.62 -6.27
C VAL A 151 -3.56 -10.25 -5.02
N LEU A 152 -2.75 -9.53 -4.25
CA LEU A 152 -2.16 -10.04 -3.01
C LEU A 152 -3.21 -10.42 -1.97
N MET A 153 -4.23 -9.57 -1.78
CA MET A 153 -5.36 -9.85 -0.89
C MET A 153 -6.09 -11.12 -1.34
N ALA A 154 -6.34 -11.28 -2.64
CA ALA A 154 -6.98 -12.47 -3.20
C ALA A 154 -6.12 -13.72 -3.00
N VAL A 155 -4.81 -13.65 -3.24
CA VAL A 155 -3.87 -14.76 -3.01
C VAL A 155 -3.88 -15.18 -1.54
N PHE A 156 -3.80 -14.22 -0.62
CA PHE A 156 -3.85 -14.50 0.82
C PHE A 156 -5.19 -15.10 1.25
N TYR A 157 -6.30 -14.56 0.74
CA TYR A 157 -7.63 -15.07 0.99
C TYR A 157 -7.81 -16.51 0.48
N VAL A 158 -7.45 -16.78 -0.78
CA VAL A 158 -7.57 -18.11 -1.39
C VAL A 158 -6.71 -19.12 -0.63
N HIS A 159 -5.44 -18.78 -0.38
CA HIS A 159 -4.54 -19.64 0.37
C HIS A 159 -5.10 -19.97 1.77
N ARG A 160 -5.53 -18.95 2.54
CA ARG A 160 -5.94 -19.17 3.92
C ARG A 160 -7.34 -19.80 4.03
N VAL A 161 -8.32 -19.29 3.30
CA VAL A 161 -9.73 -19.69 3.42
C VAL A 161 -10.06 -20.90 2.55
N LYS A 162 -9.60 -20.92 1.30
CA LYS A 162 -10.02 -21.97 0.35
C LYS A 162 -9.14 -23.20 0.42
N ILE A 163 -7.82 -23.03 0.54
CA ILE A 163 -6.85 -24.14 0.60
C ILE A 163 -6.72 -24.63 2.05
N MET A 164 -6.34 -23.75 2.97
CA MET A 164 -6.06 -24.13 4.36
C MET A 164 -7.30 -24.23 5.27
N LYS A 165 -8.49 -23.82 4.79
CA LYS A 165 -9.76 -23.82 5.55
C LYS A 165 -9.70 -23.08 6.89
N GLN A 166 -8.92 -22.01 6.95
CA GLN A 166 -8.70 -21.19 8.14
C GLN A 166 -9.26 -19.75 7.94
N PRO A 167 -9.50 -18.99 9.02
CA PRO A 167 -9.94 -17.60 8.94
C PRO A 167 -8.97 -16.71 8.15
N ALA A 168 -9.50 -15.81 7.32
CA ALA A 168 -8.71 -14.87 6.51
C ALA A 168 -7.89 -13.85 7.33
N SER A 169 -8.23 -13.67 8.61
CA SER A 169 -7.52 -12.81 9.55
C SER A 169 -6.25 -13.45 10.12
N LEU A 170 -5.96 -14.71 9.78
CA LEU A 170 -4.76 -15.43 10.23
C LEU A 170 -3.65 -15.42 9.19
N PHE A 171 -2.46 -15.05 9.64
CA PHE A 171 -1.26 -14.92 8.82
C PHE A 171 -0.12 -15.72 9.45
N SER A 172 0.41 -16.71 8.74
CA SER A 172 1.60 -17.42 9.18
C SER A 172 2.85 -16.66 8.71
N SER A 173 3.95 -16.76 9.46
CA SER A 173 5.22 -16.14 9.06
C SER A 173 5.67 -16.58 7.66
N ARG A 174 5.47 -17.86 7.31
CA ARG A 174 5.77 -18.38 5.96
C ARG A 174 4.92 -17.70 4.89
N GLN A 175 3.62 -17.49 5.14
CA GLN A 175 2.76 -16.79 4.18
C GLN A 175 3.22 -15.34 3.96
N LEU A 176 3.59 -14.64 5.04
CA LEU A 176 4.11 -13.27 4.95
C LEU A 176 5.45 -13.22 4.21
N GLN A 177 6.37 -14.14 4.50
CA GLN A 177 7.67 -14.25 3.81
C GLN A 177 7.48 -14.55 2.32
N SER A 178 6.62 -15.52 1.97
CA SER A 178 6.32 -15.82 0.57
C SER A 178 5.65 -14.64 -0.14
N GLY A 179 4.72 -13.96 0.54
CA GLY A 179 4.10 -12.73 0.03
C GLY A 179 5.15 -11.63 -0.22
N PHE A 180 6.11 -11.46 0.69
CA PHE A 180 7.19 -10.50 0.56
C PHE A 180 8.09 -10.79 -0.65
N LEU A 181 8.52 -12.05 -0.80
CA LEU A 181 9.34 -12.49 -1.94
C LEU A 181 8.59 -12.35 -3.28
N MET A 182 7.31 -12.72 -3.30
CA MET A 182 6.46 -12.54 -4.49
C MET A 182 6.35 -11.06 -4.85
N LEU A 183 6.09 -10.19 -3.87
CA LEU A 183 6.02 -8.75 -4.08
C LEU A 183 7.33 -8.14 -4.56
N LEU A 184 8.49 -8.62 -4.07
CA LEU A 184 9.79 -8.19 -4.59
C LEU A 184 9.88 -8.42 -6.10
N VAL A 185 9.54 -9.63 -6.55
CA VAL A 185 9.56 -9.96 -7.99
C VAL A 185 8.54 -9.12 -8.76
N VAL A 186 7.31 -9.02 -8.26
CA VAL A 186 6.22 -8.29 -8.95
C VAL A 186 6.52 -6.80 -9.04
N GLN A 187 6.93 -6.15 -7.95
CA GLN A 187 7.23 -4.71 -7.97
C GLN A 187 8.43 -4.41 -8.86
N VAL A 188 9.48 -5.25 -8.85
CA VAL A 188 10.60 -5.11 -9.81
C VAL A 188 10.10 -5.24 -11.25
N ALA A 189 9.25 -6.23 -11.55
CA ALA A 189 8.70 -6.41 -12.90
C ALA A 189 7.87 -5.20 -13.35
N VAL A 190 7.05 -4.62 -12.46
CA VAL A 190 6.27 -3.40 -12.75
C VAL A 190 7.18 -2.19 -12.95
N VAL A 191 8.19 -2.00 -12.11
CA VAL A 191 9.16 -0.90 -12.28
C VAL A 191 9.91 -1.05 -13.60
N LEU A 192 10.35 -2.25 -13.96
CA LEU A 192 11.01 -2.50 -15.24
C LEU A 192 10.07 -2.27 -16.43
N SER A 193 8.79 -2.63 -16.32
CA SER A 193 7.83 -2.36 -17.39
C SER A 193 7.62 -0.86 -17.59
N ILE A 194 7.55 -0.08 -16.50
CA ILE A 194 7.49 1.38 -16.54
C ILE A 194 8.75 1.95 -17.23
N ILE A 195 9.95 1.43 -16.91
CA ILE A 195 11.22 1.79 -17.57
C ILE A 195 11.18 1.52 -19.07
N ILE A 196 10.78 0.32 -19.47
CA ILE A 196 10.78 -0.10 -20.89
C ILE A 196 9.79 0.73 -21.71
N VAL A 197 8.63 1.07 -21.15
CA VAL A 197 7.62 1.87 -21.86
C VAL A 197 7.93 3.37 -21.80
N GLY A 198 8.82 3.81 -20.90
CA GLY A 198 9.22 5.21 -20.74
C GLY A 198 8.11 6.09 -20.15
N ARG A 199 7.37 5.59 -19.15
CA ARG A 199 6.24 6.32 -18.53
C ARG A 199 6.61 6.99 -17.21
N PHE A 200 7.47 8.00 -17.26
CA PHE A 200 7.80 8.88 -16.12
C PHE A 200 8.39 10.20 -16.61
#